data_AF-A0AB37CX94-F1
#
_entry.id   AF-A0AB37CX94-F1
#
_cell.length_a   1.000
_cell.length_b   1.000
_cell.length_c   1.000
_cell.angle_alpha   90.00
_cell.angle_beta   90.00
_cell.angle_gamma   90.00
#
_symmetry.space_group_name_H-M   'P 1'
#
loop_
_entity.id
_entity.type
_entity.pdbx_description
1 polymer ?
#
loop_
_entity_poly.entity_id
_entity_poly.type
_entity_poly.pdbx_seq_one_letter_code
_entity_poly.pdbx_strand_id
1 'polypeptide(L)' 'MLTSFKLIQVFDMDTVEIRKNIDMYSSELNKYQSLSRQLLTRDEMILVDRKIVQFKERIKNLRVVLDARQ' A
#
# COMPACT_ATOMS: atom_id res chain seq x y z
N MET A 1 5.97 -13.37 -13.85
CA MET A 1 5.08 -12.70 -14.83
C MET A 1 3.73 -12.29 -14.21
N LEU A 2 3.73 -11.55 -13.09
CA LEU A 2 2.50 -11.05 -12.44
C LEU A 2 2.49 -9.51 -12.26
N THR A 3 3.59 -8.84 -12.62
CA THR A 3 3.76 -7.40 -12.47
C THR A 3 3.04 -6.60 -13.55
N SER A 4 3.08 -7.05 -14.81
CA SER A 4 2.55 -6.30 -15.95
C SER A 4 1.02 -6.13 -15.91
N PHE A 5 0.28 -7.20 -15.58
CA PHE A 5 -1.19 -7.16 -15.55
C PHE A 5 -1.73 -6.23 -14.46
N LYS A 6 -1.10 -6.26 -13.28
CA LYS A 6 -1.50 -5.42 -12.14
C LYS A 6 -1.17 -3.94 -12.37
N LEU A 7 -0.10 -3.64 -13.09
CA LEU A 7 0.25 -2.29 -13.53
C LEU A 7 -0.77 -1.74 -14.54
N ILE A 8 -1.21 -2.55 -15.51
CA ILE A 8 -2.23 -2.16 -16.49
C ILE A 8 -3.56 -1.81 -15.81
N GLN A 9 -4.03 -2.63 -14.86
CA GLN A 9 -5.27 -2.31 -14.12
C GLN A 9 -5.17 -1.01 -13.31
N VAL A 10 -4.00 -0.69 -12.75
CA VAL A 10 -3.78 0.59 -12.06
C VAL A 10 -3.71 1.74 -13.07
N PHE A 11 -3.22 1.49 -14.28
CA PHE A 11 -3.16 2.49 -15.35
C PHE A 11 -4.52 2.81 -15.97
N ASP A 12 -5.53 1.94 -15.88
CA ASP A 12 -6.91 2.21 -16.32
C ASP A 12 -7.81 2.82 -15.22
N MET A 13 -7.36 2.79 -13.96
CA MET A 13 -8.13 3.31 -12.81
C MET A 13 -8.23 4.83 -12.84
N ASP A 14 -9.39 5.46 -12.62
CA ASP A 14 -9.52 6.92 -12.58
C ASP A 14 -8.73 7.58 -11.42
N THR A 15 -8.33 8.85 -11.60
CA THR A 15 -7.58 9.63 -10.59
C THR A 15 -8.31 9.75 -9.25
N VAL A 16 -9.65 9.80 -9.23
CA VAL A 16 -10.43 9.80 -7.97
C VAL A 16 -10.25 8.49 -7.24
N GLU A 17 -10.28 7.38 -7.96
CA GLU A 17 -10.13 6.03 -7.40
C GLU A 17 -8.68 5.78 -6.94
N ILE A 18 -7.68 6.32 -7.66
CA ILE A 18 -6.27 6.28 -7.21
C ILE A 18 -6.12 7.02 -5.87
N ARG A 19 -6.70 8.22 -5.72
CA ARG A 19 -6.65 8.98 -4.46
C ARG A 19 -7.32 8.23 -3.31
N LYS A 20 -8.52 7.69 -3.51
CA LYS A 20 -9.21 6.85 -2.52
C LYS A 20 -8.37 5.66 -2.07
N ASN A 21 -7.72 4.98 -3.01
CA ASN A 21 -6.84 3.86 -2.71
C ASN A 21 -5.59 4.28 -1.93
N ILE A 22 -4.99 5.43 -2.24
CA ILE A 22 -3.89 6.01 -1.46
C ILE A 22 -4.34 6.28 -0.01
N ASP A 23 -5.50 6.90 0.18
CA ASP A 23 -6.02 7.22 1.51
C ASP A 23 -6.33 5.96 2.32
N MET A 24 -6.98 4.97 1.70
CA MET A 24 -7.27 3.68 2.30
C MET A 24 -5.98 2.98 2.74
N TYR A 25 -4.99 2.85 1.86
CA TYR A 25 -3.72 2.20 2.21
C TYR A 25 -2.93 2.97 3.25
N SER A 26 -3.01 4.31 3.26
CA SER A 26 -2.37 5.14 4.28
C SER A 26 -3.01 4.94 5.64
N SER A 27 -4.34 4.82 5.71
CA SER A 27 -5.08 4.50 6.93
C SER A 27 -4.71 3.12 7.47
N GLU A 28 -4.70 2.09 6.61
CA GLU A 28 -4.27 0.74 7.00
C GLU A 28 -2.81 0.71 7.46
N LEU A 29 -1.90 1.34 6.71
CA LEU A 29 -0.49 1.46 7.09
C LEU A 29 -0.35 2.06 8.49
N ASN A 30 -1.09 3.13 8.79
CA ASN A 30 -1.07 3.75 10.10
C ASN A 30 -1.51 2.77 11.20
N LYS A 31 -2.56 1.97 10.98
CA LYS A 31 -2.99 0.93 11.94
C LYS A 31 -1.86 -0.06 12.25
N TYR A 32 -1.19 -0.59 11.22
CA TYR A 32 -0.07 -1.52 11.40
C TYR A 32 1.13 -0.87 12.09
N GLN A 33 1.43 0.40 11.82
CA GLN A 33 2.50 1.14 12.48
C GLN A 33 2.19 1.46 13.95
N SER A 34 0.90 1.58 14.29
CA SER A 34 0.43 1.91 15.64
C SER A 34 0.33 0.69 16.56
N LEU A 35 0.52 -0.53 16.03
CA LEU A 35 0.45 -1.76 16.81
C LEU A 35 1.60 -1.82 17.83
N SER A 36 1.24 -2.05 19.10
CA SER A 36 2.22 -2.33 20.14
C SER A 36 2.99 -3.61 19.81
N ARG A 37 4.32 -3.50 19.74
CA ARG A 37 5.19 -4.65 19.44
C ARG A 37 5.44 -5.56 20.63
N GLN A 38 5.14 -5.11 21.84
CA GLN A 38 5.39 -5.87 23.07
C GLN A 38 4.45 -7.07 23.25
N LEU A 39 3.29 -7.06 22.58
CA LEU A 39 2.28 -8.11 22.67
C LEU A 39 2.32 -9.08 21.48
N LEU A 40 3.27 -8.91 20.56
CA LEU A 40 3.37 -9.71 19.36
C LEU A 40 4.43 -10.79 19.54
N THR A 41 4.12 -12.00 19.08
CA THR A 41 5.12 -13.02 18.83
C THR A 41 6.05 -12.58 17.69
N ARG A 42 7.21 -13.25 17.57
CA ARG A 42 8.16 -12.99 16.48
C ARG A 42 7.52 -13.13 15.09
N ASP A 43 6.67 -14.13 14.90
CA ASP A 43 6.04 -14.39 13.61
C ASP A 43 5.00 -13.31 13.27
N GLU A 44 4.24 -12.85 14.27
CA GLU A 44 3.32 -11.73 14.10
C GLU A 44 4.06 -10.43 13.80
N MET A 45 5.20 -10.16 14.47
CA MET A 45 6.04 -9.00 14.15
C MET A 45 6.51 -9.01 12.70
N ILE A 46 7.01 -10.15 12.22
CA ILE A 46 7.46 -10.32 10.83
C ILE A 46 6.29 -10.08 9.86
N LEU A 47 5.09 -10.59 10.18
CA LEU A 47 3.91 -10.38 9.36
C LEU A 47 3.52 -8.90 9.29
N VAL A 48 3.51 -8.21 10.43
CA VAL A 48 3.22 -6.76 10.49
C VAL A 48 4.25 -5.98 9.67
N ASP A 49 5.54 -6.29 9.79
CA ASP A 49 6.60 -5.59 9.04
C ASP A 49 6.48 -5.82 7.54
N ARG A 50 6.16 -7.05 7.11
CA ARG A 50 5.87 -7.37 5.70
C ARG A 50 4.68 -6.57 5.19
N LYS A 51 3.62 -6.42 5.99
CA LYS A 51 2.44 -5.62 5.62
C LYS A 51 2.79 -4.13 5.48
N ILE A 52 3.57 -3.58 6.41
CA ILE A 52 4.05 -2.19 6.35
C ILE A 52 4.81 -1.94 5.04
N VAL A 53 5.74 -2.83 4.68
CA VAL A 53 6.50 -2.70 3.42
C VAL A 53 5.57 -2.75 2.21
N GLN A 54 4.65 -3.72 2.16
CA GLN A 54 3.69 -3.85 1.07
C GLN A 54 2.81 -2.61 0.89
N PHE A 55 2.31 -2.01 1.99
CA PHE A 55 1.50 -0.79 1.88
C PHE A 55 2.33 0.41 1.41
N LYS A 56 3.56 0.57 1.92
CA LYS A 56 4.47 1.64 1.45
C LYS A 56 4.73 1.54 -0.05
N GLU A 57 5.01 0.33 -0.56
CA GLU A 57 5.22 0.10 -1.99
C GLU A 57 3.98 0.41 -2.82
N ARG A 58 2.78 -0.04 -2.37
CA ARG A 58 1.53 0.25 -3.08
C ARG A 58 1.23 1.75 -3.14
N ILE A 59 1.38 2.45 -2.02
CA ILE A 59 1.18 3.91 -1.95
C ILE A 59 2.17 4.62 -2.88
N LYS A 60 3.45 4.22 -2.86
CA LYS A 60 4.47 4.79 -3.76
C LYS A 60 4.08 4.60 -5.22
N ASN A 61 3.68 3.39 -5.62
CA ASN A 61 3.30 3.09 -7.00
C ASN A 61 2.07 3.89 -7.44
N LEU A 62 1.05 4.01 -6.58
CA LEU A 62 -0.14 4.81 -6.88
C LEU A 62 0.18 6.31 -7.02
N ARG A 63 1.08 6.84 -6.19
CA ARG A 63 1.54 8.23 -6.33
C ARG A 63 2.26 8.45 -7.66
N VAL A 64 3.16 7.55 -8.06
CA VAL A 64 3.83 7.63 -9.36
C VAL A 64 2.81 7.63 -10.52
N VAL A 65 1.77 6.81 -10.45
CA VAL A 65 0.71 6.80 -11.47
C VAL A 65 -0.14 8.07 -11.44
N LEU A 66 -0.44 8.60 -10.25
CA LEU A 66 -1.18 9.85 -10.12
C LEU A 66 -0.38 11.04 -10.68
N ASP A 67 0.89 11.14 -10.32
CA ASP A 67 1.80 12.20 -10.77
C ASP A 67 2.01 12.17 -12.29
N ALA A 68 2.03 10.98 -12.91
CA ALA A 68 2.15 10.83 -14.36
C ALA A 68 0.90 11.29 -15.15
N ARG A 69 -0.20 11.64 -14.47
CA ARG A 69 -1.48 12.06 -15.07
C ARG A 69 -1.88 13.49 -14.74
N GLN A 70 -1.07 14.20 -13.95
CA GLN A 70 -1.25 15.62 -13.64
C GLN A 70 -0.33 16.47 -14.53
#